data_AF-A0A7C6HR06-F1
#
_entry.id   AF-A0A7C6HR06-F1
#
_cell.length_a   1.000
_cell.length_b   1.000
_cell.length_c   1.000
_cell.angle_alpha   90.00
_cell.angle_beta   90.00
_cell.angle_gamma   90.00
#
_symmetry.space_group_name_H-M   'P 1'
#
loop_
_entity.id
_entity.type
_entity.pdbx_description
1 polymer ?
#
loop_
_entity_poly.entity_id
_entity_poly.type
_entity_poly.pdbx_seq_one_letter_code
_entity_poly.pdbx_strand_id
1 'polypeptide(L)'
;MTTSPAIRGTGPASPGARQPSGLVLIVALTRVSARQSIANAHFLQEHGVPVAILTAEPIALHDYDIDPSVPVIDLTRAEVATLPHRATVHLRRLRTLGLPGRAVNAVGHKVYKVLRPAVLWRAAEHALAEHLDLDNVSEIILADAHAVPLGWHLARSRPDLSVVFSLDRSRYLPVGDTAPESADI
;
A
#
# COMPACT_ATOMS: atom_id res chain seq x y z
N MET A 1 25.26 19.55 -43.51
CA MET A 1 23.79 19.47 -43.67
C MET A 1 23.37 18.03 -43.41
N THR A 2 22.99 17.70 -42.18
CA THR A 2 22.34 16.43 -41.84
C THR A 2 21.36 16.72 -40.70
N THR A 3 20.07 16.72 -41.04
CA THR A 3 18.95 16.98 -40.14
C THR A 3 18.58 15.68 -39.43
N SER A 4 18.66 15.65 -38.10
CA SER A 4 18.23 14.51 -37.27
C SER A 4 16.77 14.71 -36.84
N PRO A 5 15.89 13.69 -36.90
CA PRO A 5 14.47 13.87 -36.64
C PRO A 5 14.19 13.95 -35.13
N ALA A 6 13.46 14.99 -34.75
CA ALA A 6 12.91 15.15 -33.42
C ALA A 6 11.89 14.04 -33.13
N ILE A 7 12.20 13.19 -32.16
CA ILE A 7 11.22 12.28 -31.56
C ILE A 7 10.29 13.15 -30.72
N ARG A 8 9.10 13.46 -31.27
CA ARG A 8 7.96 13.93 -30.48
C ARG A 8 7.54 12.76 -29.60
N GLY A 9 7.96 12.79 -28.34
CA GLY A 9 7.35 11.99 -27.29
C GLY A 9 5.91 12.44 -27.12
N THR A 10 4.98 11.64 -27.62
CA THR A 10 3.57 11.69 -27.26
C THR A 10 3.46 11.31 -25.79
N GLY A 11 3.56 12.30 -24.90
CA GLY A 11 3.21 12.11 -23.49
C GLY A 11 1.71 11.78 -23.42
N PRO A 12 1.29 10.75 -22.67
CA PRO A 12 -0.14 10.60 -22.38
C PRO A 12 -0.59 11.88 -21.69
N ALA A 13 -1.67 12.47 -22.22
CA ALA A 13 -2.28 13.69 -21.72
C ALA A 13 -2.40 13.63 -20.19
N SER A 14 -1.79 14.59 -19.50
CA SER A 14 -2.00 14.82 -18.07
C SER A 14 -3.51 14.95 -17.85
N PRO A 15 -4.17 13.98 -17.17
CA PRO A 15 -5.50 14.23 -16.65
C PRO A 15 -5.34 15.40 -15.69
N GLY A 16 -6.10 16.47 -15.90
CA GLY A 16 -5.99 17.73 -15.17
C GLY A 16 -5.74 17.46 -13.69
N ALA A 17 -4.70 18.11 -13.15
CA ALA A 17 -4.25 17.99 -11.77
C ALA A 17 -5.36 18.46 -10.81
N ARG A 18 -6.37 17.61 -10.60
CA ARG A 18 -7.17 17.66 -9.38
C ARG A 18 -6.18 17.32 -8.28
N GLN A 19 -5.96 18.27 -7.38
CA GLN A 19 -5.49 17.91 -6.05
C GLN A 19 -6.36 16.75 -5.57
N PRO A 20 -5.76 15.59 -5.24
CA PRO A 20 -6.52 14.46 -4.73
C PRO A 20 -7.24 14.93 -3.46
N SER A 21 -8.55 15.06 -3.55
CA SER A 21 -9.41 15.65 -2.52
C SER A 21 -9.84 14.62 -1.48
N GLY A 22 -8.98 13.65 -1.17
CA GLY A 22 -9.31 12.52 -0.30
C GLY A 22 -8.07 11.94 0.36
N LEU A 23 -8.27 10.95 1.22
CA LEU A 23 -7.20 10.32 1.96
C LEU A 23 -6.32 9.46 1.02
N VAL A 24 -5.02 9.44 1.29
CA VAL A 24 -4.06 8.58 0.59
C VAL A 24 -3.71 7.39 1.47
N LEU A 25 -3.86 6.18 0.94
CA LEU A 25 -3.52 4.94 1.65
C LEU A 25 -2.18 4.41 1.17
N ILE A 26 -1.19 4.34 2.06
CA ILE A 26 0.12 3.73 1.76
C ILE A 26 0.12 2.29 2.27
N VAL A 27 0.39 1.32 1.38
CA VAL A 27 0.44 -0.11 1.72
C VAL A 27 1.90 -0.58 1.71
N ALA A 28 2.42 -0.92 2.89
CA ALA A 28 3.80 -1.34 3.10
C ALA A 28 3.83 -2.67 3.86
N LEU A 29 3.98 -3.78 3.14
CA LEU A 29 3.94 -5.12 3.74
C LEU A 29 5.32 -5.64 4.13
N THR A 30 6.39 -4.86 3.92
CA THR A 30 7.77 -5.23 4.25
C THR A 30 8.52 -4.13 5.01
N ARG A 31 9.56 -4.50 5.77
CA ARG A 31 10.44 -3.52 6.44
C ARG A 31 11.19 -2.59 5.49
N VAL A 32 11.57 -3.06 4.31
CA VAL A 32 12.37 -2.27 3.37
C VAL A 32 11.56 -1.09 2.84
N SER A 33 10.25 -1.31 2.59
CA SER A 33 9.32 -0.27 2.15
C SER A 33 8.87 0.66 3.27
N ALA A 34 9.07 0.29 4.54
CA ALA A 34 8.71 1.12 5.70
C ALA A 34 9.30 2.54 5.60
N ARG A 35 10.62 2.65 5.41
CA ARG A 35 11.30 3.97 5.36
C ARG A 35 10.77 4.86 4.25
N GLN A 36 10.57 4.30 3.05
CA GLN A 36 10.02 5.04 1.93
C GLN A 36 8.57 5.46 2.17
N SER A 37 7.78 4.59 2.80
CA SER A 37 6.38 4.85 3.16
C SER A 37 6.27 5.99 4.15
N ILE A 38 7.19 6.04 5.12
CA ILE A 38 7.28 7.11 6.12
C ILE A 38 7.69 8.43 5.47
N ALA A 39 8.73 8.42 4.63
CA ALA A 39 9.13 9.60 3.89
C ALA A 39 8.01 10.15 2.97
N ASN A 40 7.21 9.25 2.39
CA ASN A 40 6.03 9.63 1.61
C ASN A 40 4.90 10.16 2.49
N ALA A 41 4.66 9.55 3.66
CA ALA A 41 3.65 10.01 4.61
C ALA A 41 3.99 11.42 5.13
N HIS A 42 5.23 11.67 5.56
CA HIS A 42 5.67 13.01 5.97
C HIS A 42 5.46 14.04 4.86
N PHE A 43 5.89 13.73 3.64
CA PHE A 43 5.68 14.63 2.50
C PHE A 43 4.20 14.96 2.29
N LEU A 44 3.31 13.97 2.37
CA LEU A 44 1.86 14.18 2.23
C LEU A 44 1.31 15.04 3.37
N GLN A 45 1.73 14.80 4.61
CA GLN A 45 1.30 15.58 5.76
C GLN A 45 1.77 17.03 5.72
N GLU A 46 3.03 17.27 5.33
CA GLU A 46 3.58 18.62 5.14
C GLU A 46 2.75 19.44 4.13
N HIS A 47 2.09 18.76 3.19
CA HIS A 47 1.21 19.37 2.19
C HIS A 47 -0.28 19.30 2.55
N GLY A 48 -0.60 18.95 3.80
CA GLY A 48 -1.97 18.94 4.33
C GLY A 48 -2.85 17.78 3.81
N VAL A 49 -2.24 16.74 3.25
CA VAL A 49 -2.97 15.59 2.69
C VAL A 49 -3.17 14.54 3.78
N PRO A 50 -4.41 14.12 4.07
CA PRO A 50 -4.67 13.03 4.99
C PRO A 50 -4.05 11.73 4.47
N VAL A 51 -3.31 11.02 5.34
CA VAL A 51 -2.62 9.78 4.97
C VAL A 51 -2.91 8.69 6.00
N ALA A 52 -3.09 7.45 5.53
CA ALA A 52 -3.13 6.25 6.36
C ALA A 52 -2.06 5.25 5.90
N ILE A 53 -1.49 4.48 6.82
CA ILE A 53 -0.48 3.47 6.52
C ILE A 53 -1.02 2.10 6.90
N LEU A 54 -1.02 1.17 5.94
CA LEU A 54 -1.36 -0.24 6.15
C LEU A 54 -0.08 -1.07 6.12
N THR A 55 0.19 -1.83 7.19
CA THR A 55 1.40 -2.65 7.33
C THR A 55 1.11 -4.09 7.75
N ALA A 56 1.89 -5.06 7.28
CA ALA A 56 1.82 -6.47 7.69
C ALA A 56 3.01 -6.95 8.53
N GLU A 57 3.92 -6.05 8.84
CA GLU A 57 4.84 -6.26 9.95
C GLU A 57 4.57 -5.18 11.00
N PRO A 58 4.75 -5.48 12.30
CA PRO A 58 4.90 -4.44 13.31
C PRO A 58 6.22 -3.72 13.02
N ILE A 59 6.21 -2.87 12.01
CA ILE A 59 7.20 -1.81 11.86
C ILE A 59 6.99 -1.00 13.15
N ALA A 60 8.04 -0.87 13.96
CA ALA A 60 8.04 0.05 15.07
C ALA A 60 7.99 1.47 14.49
N LEU A 61 6.82 1.89 14.02
CA LEU A 61 6.59 3.20 13.43
C LEU A 61 6.82 4.31 14.46
N HIS A 62 6.72 3.96 15.76
CA HIS A 62 7.20 4.75 16.88
C HIS A 62 8.70 5.09 16.84
N ASP A 63 9.54 4.26 16.20
CA ASP A 63 11.00 4.52 16.08
C ASP A 63 11.32 5.52 14.95
N TYR A 64 10.33 5.90 14.14
CA TYR A 64 10.53 6.66 12.91
C TYR A 64 9.86 8.04 12.92
N ASP A 65 9.50 8.57 14.10
CA ASP A 65 9.01 9.94 14.30
C ASP A 65 7.78 10.30 13.45
N ILE A 66 6.90 9.32 13.20
CA ILE A 66 5.64 9.56 12.53
C ILE A 66 4.72 10.34 13.46
N ASP A 67 4.10 11.38 12.93
CA ASP A 67 3.08 12.13 13.63
C ASP A 67 1.98 11.17 14.15
N PRO A 68 1.65 11.19 15.45
CA PRO A 68 0.63 10.32 16.03
C PRO A 68 -0.76 10.44 15.38
N SER A 69 -0.99 11.49 14.59
CA SER A 69 -2.21 11.69 13.81
C SER A 69 -2.33 10.79 12.58
N VAL A 70 -1.26 10.12 12.15
CA VAL A 70 -1.31 9.17 11.02
C VAL A 70 -1.86 7.81 11.50
N PRO A 71 -3.06 7.39 11.07
CA PRO A 71 -3.56 6.07 11.39
C PRO A 71 -2.67 4.99 10.76
N VAL A 72 -2.12 4.13 11.62
CA VAL A 72 -1.38 2.94 11.25
C VAL A 72 -2.25 1.71 11.49
N ILE A 73 -2.54 0.98 10.42
CA ILE A 73 -3.35 -0.24 10.44
C ILE A 73 -2.41 -1.44 10.36
N ASP A 74 -2.35 -2.22 11.44
CA ASP A 74 -1.54 -3.45 11.53
C ASP A 74 -2.34 -4.69 11.10
N LEU A 75 -1.98 -5.22 9.92
CA LEU A 75 -2.51 -6.45 9.36
C LEU A 75 -2.08 -7.69 10.13
N THR A 76 -0.99 -7.66 10.91
CA THR A 76 -0.49 -8.85 11.61
C THR A 76 -1.56 -9.41 12.55
N ARG A 77 -2.27 -8.51 13.26
CA ARG A 77 -3.36 -8.86 14.16
C ARG A 77 -4.56 -9.44 13.39
N ALA A 78 -4.91 -8.82 12.27
CA ALA A 78 -6.01 -9.27 11.42
C ALA A 78 -5.70 -10.59 10.69
N GLU A 79 -4.43 -10.81 10.32
CA GLU A 79 -3.95 -12.04 9.68
C GLU A 79 -4.08 -13.23 10.63
N VAL A 80 -3.68 -13.07 11.90
CA VAL A 80 -3.84 -14.11 12.91
C VAL A 80 -5.32 -14.46 13.12
N ALA A 81 -6.21 -13.46 13.09
CA ALA A 81 -7.65 -13.66 13.24
C ALA A 81 -8.30 -14.35 12.01
N THR A 82 -7.77 -14.11 10.81
CA THR A 82 -8.30 -14.67 9.55
C THR A 82 -7.68 -16.01 9.16
N LEU A 83 -6.62 -16.45 9.85
CA LEU A 83 -6.05 -17.79 9.64
C LEU A 83 -7.14 -18.85 9.87
N PRO A 84 -7.44 -19.69 8.88
CA PRO A 84 -8.47 -20.71 9.02
C PRO A 84 -8.07 -21.70 10.11
N HIS A 85 -8.79 -21.69 11.23
CA HIS A 85 -8.63 -22.62 12.35
C HIS A 85 -8.62 -24.10 11.88
N ARG A 86 -9.28 -24.39 10.75
CA ARG A 86 -9.32 -25.73 10.14
C ARG A 86 -8.00 -26.16 9.49
N ALA A 87 -7.19 -25.24 8.95
CA ALA A 87 -5.90 -25.58 8.34
C ALA A 87 -4.88 -26.00 9.41
N THR A 88 -4.88 -25.33 10.56
CA THR A 88 -4.05 -25.72 11.72
C THR A 88 -4.53 -27.01 12.37
N VAL A 89 -5.85 -27.26 12.41
CA VAL A 89 -6.42 -28.53 12.91
C VAL A 89 -6.07 -29.72 12.00
N HIS A 90 -6.12 -29.57 10.67
CA HIS A 90 -5.70 -30.63 9.75
C HIS A 90 -4.19 -30.90 9.81
N LEU A 91 -3.35 -29.87 10.01
CA LEU A 91 -1.93 -30.05 10.28
C LEU A 91 -1.68 -30.74 11.63
N ARG A 92 -2.50 -30.48 12.66
CA ARG A 92 -2.48 -31.22 13.93
C ARG A 92 -2.79 -32.71 13.73
N ARG A 93 -3.74 -33.06 12.85
CA ARG A 93 -4.05 -34.45 12.49
C ARG A 93 -2.88 -35.15 11.78
N LEU A 94 -2.12 -34.45 10.95
CA LEU A 94 -0.91 -34.99 10.33
C LEU A 94 0.20 -35.26 11.35
N ARG A 95 0.28 -34.43 12.41
CA ARG A 95 1.20 -34.63 13.53
C ARG A 95 0.83 -35.85 14.39
N THR A 96 -0.46 -36.18 14.51
CA THR A 96 -0.92 -37.43 15.17
C THR A 96 -0.70 -38.68 14.31
N LEU A 97 -0.43 -38.54 13.02
CA LEU A 97 -0.14 -39.63 12.08
C LEU A 97 1.35 -40.06 12.08
N GLY A 98 2.14 -39.62 13.05
CA GLY A 98 3.54 -40.04 13.21
C GLY A 98 4.55 -39.34 12.29
N LEU A 99 4.12 -38.34 11.52
CA LEU A 99 5.04 -37.54 10.72
C LEU A 99 5.93 -36.68 11.62
N PRO A 100 7.26 -36.64 11.39
CA PRO A 100 8.17 -35.82 12.17
C PRO A 100 7.74 -34.35 12.10
N GLY A 101 7.70 -33.66 13.24
CA GLY A 101 7.16 -32.28 13.33
C GLY A 101 7.79 -31.29 12.34
N ARG A 102 9.04 -31.53 11.91
CA ARG A 102 9.73 -30.74 10.89
C ARG A 102 9.07 -30.86 9.51
N ALA A 103 8.61 -32.06 9.12
CA ALA A 103 7.94 -32.28 7.84
C ALA A 103 6.55 -31.62 7.81
N VAL A 104 5.80 -31.70 8.92
CA VAL A 104 4.49 -31.04 9.05
C VAL A 104 4.64 -29.52 8.97
N ASN A 105 5.66 -28.96 9.64
CA ASN A 105 5.94 -27.52 9.56
C ASN A 105 6.37 -27.09 8.16
N ALA A 106 7.18 -27.88 7.46
CA ALA A 106 7.61 -27.56 6.09
C ALA A 106 6.43 -27.57 5.09
N VAL A 107 5.55 -28.57 5.19
CA VAL A 107 4.33 -28.66 4.37
C VAL A 107 3.37 -27.52 4.72
N GLY A 108 3.14 -27.27 6.01
CA GLY A 108 2.33 -26.16 6.49
C GLY A 108 2.83 -24.81 5.96
N HIS A 109 4.15 -24.58 5.99
CA HIS A 109 4.75 -23.35 5.46
C HIS A 109 4.58 -23.20 3.94
N LYS A 110 4.69 -24.29 3.16
CA LYS A 110 4.43 -24.27 1.72
C LYS A 110 2.97 -23.97 1.40
N VAL A 111 2.04 -24.64 2.08
CA VAL A 111 0.60 -24.41 1.89
C VAL A 111 0.23 -22.99 2.31
N TYR A 112 0.75 -22.52 3.44
CA TYR A 112 0.56 -21.15 3.89
C TYR A 112 1.10 -20.15 2.86
N LYS A 113 2.28 -20.36 2.27
CA LYS A 113 2.79 -19.46 1.20
C LYS A 113 1.82 -19.30 0.02
N VAL A 114 1.10 -20.35 -0.34
CA VAL A 114 0.10 -20.31 -1.42
C VAL A 114 -1.18 -19.61 -0.98
N LEU A 115 -1.63 -19.85 0.26
CA LEU A 115 -2.85 -19.25 0.80
C LEU A 115 -2.65 -17.81 1.31
N ARG A 116 -1.41 -17.42 1.62
CA ARG A 116 -1.06 -16.15 2.26
C ARG A 116 -1.64 -14.94 1.52
N PRO A 117 -1.60 -14.82 0.18
CA PRO A 117 -2.21 -13.68 -0.50
C PRO A 117 -3.71 -13.55 -0.23
N ALA A 118 -4.45 -14.66 -0.19
CA ALA A 118 -5.88 -14.66 0.09
C ALA A 118 -6.20 -14.41 1.58
N VAL A 119 -5.36 -14.91 2.48
CA VAL A 119 -5.46 -14.63 3.92
C VAL A 119 -5.17 -13.15 4.18
N LEU A 120 -4.10 -12.60 3.62
CA LEU A 120 -3.75 -11.19 3.71
C LEU A 120 -4.84 -10.29 3.11
N TRP A 121 -5.43 -10.69 1.97
CA TRP A 121 -6.57 -9.96 1.42
C TRP A 121 -7.74 -9.89 2.40
N ARG A 122 -8.14 -11.03 2.99
CA ARG A 122 -9.22 -11.06 3.99
C ARG A 122 -8.88 -10.26 5.25
N ALA A 123 -7.64 -10.37 5.72
CA ALA A 123 -7.14 -9.60 6.84
C ALA A 123 -7.23 -8.10 6.54
N ALA A 124 -6.82 -7.70 5.34
CA ALA A 124 -6.86 -6.32 4.88
C ALA A 124 -8.26 -5.79 4.70
N GLU A 125 -9.15 -6.56 4.07
CA GLU A 125 -10.55 -6.20 3.91
C GLU A 125 -11.20 -5.93 5.27
N HIS A 126 -10.96 -6.81 6.24
CA HIS A 126 -11.49 -6.63 7.59
C HIS A 126 -10.85 -5.44 8.32
N ALA A 127 -9.53 -5.34 8.32
CA ALA A 127 -8.80 -4.28 9.01
C ALA A 127 -9.09 -2.88 8.42
N LEU A 128 -9.17 -2.78 7.10
CA LEU A 128 -9.52 -1.54 6.41
C LEU A 128 -10.96 -1.15 6.71
N ALA A 129 -11.92 -2.09 6.66
CA ALA A 129 -13.31 -1.78 6.97
C ALA A 129 -13.54 -1.31 8.42
N GLU A 130 -12.70 -1.76 9.36
CA GLU A 130 -12.78 -1.35 10.76
C GLU A 130 -12.19 0.05 11.01
N HIS A 131 -11.17 0.45 10.25
CA HIS A 131 -10.37 1.65 10.54
C HIS A 131 -10.51 2.77 9.51
N LEU A 132 -11.02 2.47 8.31
CA LEU A 132 -10.97 3.39 7.18
C LEU A 132 -12.21 3.29 6.29
N ASP A 133 -12.81 4.45 6.03
CA ASP A 133 -13.78 4.59 4.95
C ASP A 133 -13.04 4.63 3.61
N LEU A 134 -13.03 3.49 2.93
CA LEU A 134 -12.36 3.32 1.63
C LEU A 134 -13.01 4.14 0.51
N ASP A 135 -14.23 4.65 0.69
CA ASP A 135 -14.89 5.51 -0.31
C ASP A 135 -14.34 6.95 -0.25
N ASN A 136 -13.66 7.32 0.84
CA ASN A 136 -12.92 8.58 0.98
C ASN A 136 -11.44 8.45 0.59
N VAL A 137 -10.99 7.25 0.20
CA VAL A 137 -9.63 7.04 -0.30
C VAL A 137 -9.58 7.50 -1.75
N SER A 138 -8.67 8.41 -2.07
CA SER A 138 -8.49 8.90 -3.44
C SER A 138 -7.39 8.13 -4.19
N GLU A 139 -6.37 7.68 -3.47
CA GLU A 139 -5.20 7.03 -4.04
C GLU A 139 -4.61 5.99 -3.07
N ILE A 140 -4.19 4.85 -3.63
CA ILE A 140 -3.48 3.78 -2.93
C ILE A 140 -2.06 3.70 -3.48
N ILE A 141 -1.07 3.81 -2.61
CA ILE A 141 0.34 3.71 -2.95
C ILE A 141 0.87 2.37 -2.47
N LEU A 142 1.25 1.51 -3.40
CA LEU A 142 1.85 0.21 -3.14
C LEU A 142 3.36 0.38 -2.95
N ALA A 143 3.83 0.33 -1.71
CA ALA A 143 5.21 0.62 -1.38
C ALA A 143 6.17 -0.56 -1.66
N ASP A 144 5.65 -1.77 -1.92
CA ASP A 144 6.44 -2.95 -2.27
C ASP A 144 5.68 -3.96 -3.13
N ALA A 145 6.41 -4.93 -3.68
CA ALA A 145 5.86 -5.99 -4.52
C ALA A 145 4.89 -6.93 -3.78
N HIS A 146 4.99 -7.04 -2.45
CA HIS A 146 4.05 -7.87 -1.68
C HIS A 146 2.69 -7.19 -1.53
N ALA A 147 2.62 -5.86 -1.68
CA ALA A 147 1.37 -5.10 -1.71
C ALA A 147 0.60 -5.26 -3.04
N VAL A 148 1.25 -5.72 -4.14
CA VAL A 148 0.63 -5.85 -5.48
C VAL A 148 -0.68 -6.65 -5.48
N PRO A 149 -0.75 -7.86 -4.89
CA PRO A 149 -1.99 -8.64 -4.93
C PRO A 149 -3.14 -7.94 -4.19
N LEU A 150 -2.82 -7.24 -3.09
CA LEU A 150 -3.80 -6.48 -2.32
C LEU A 150 -4.29 -5.27 -3.12
N GLY A 151 -3.38 -4.51 -3.75
CA GLY A 151 -3.74 -3.42 -4.65
C GLY A 151 -4.58 -3.88 -5.83
N TRP A 152 -4.28 -5.04 -6.42
CA TRP A 152 -5.11 -5.63 -7.48
C TRP A 152 -6.53 -5.97 -7.01
N HIS A 153 -6.67 -6.55 -5.82
CA HIS A 153 -7.99 -6.82 -5.26
C HIS A 153 -8.77 -5.55 -4.95
N LEU A 154 -8.12 -4.50 -4.41
CA LEU A 154 -8.76 -3.20 -4.16
C LEU A 154 -9.20 -2.51 -5.45
N ALA A 155 -8.35 -2.47 -6.48
CA ALA A 155 -8.72 -1.92 -7.79
C ALA A 155 -9.87 -2.69 -8.45
N ARG A 156 -9.94 -4.01 -8.22
CA ARG A 156 -11.02 -4.86 -8.75
C ARG A 156 -12.33 -4.65 -8.02
N SER A 157 -12.31 -4.44 -6.71
CA SER A 157 -13.53 -4.18 -5.92
C SER A 157 -14.01 -2.73 -6.03
N ARG A 158 -13.09 -1.78 -6.28
CA ARG A 158 -13.37 -0.35 -6.50
C ARG A 158 -12.59 0.17 -7.71
N PRO A 159 -13.17 0.11 -8.91
CA PRO A 159 -12.51 0.50 -10.16
C PRO A 159 -12.18 1.99 -10.27
N ASP A 160 -12.78 2.81 -9.43
CA ASP A 160 -12.60 4.25 -9.29
C ASP A 160 -11.38 4.64 -8.45
N LEU A 161 -10.83 3.72 -7.65
CA LEU A 161 -9.62 3.95 -6.87
C LEU A 161 -8.36 3.95 -7.74
N SER A 162 -7.56 5.02 -7.64
CA SER A 162 -6.23 5.08 -8.23
C SER A 162 -5.27 4.20 -7.44
N VAL A 163 -4.63 3.22 -8.08
CA VAL A 163 -3.59 2.38 -7.47
C VAL A 163 -2.26 2.62 -8.19
N VAL A 164 -1.26 3.09 -7.45
CA VAL A 164 0.07 3.46 -7.98
C VAL A 164 1.18 2.79 -7.19
N PHE A 165 2.35 2.59 -7.82
CA PHE A 165 3.53 1.99 -7.19
C PHE A 165 4.52 3.03 -6.63
N SER A 166 4.29 4.31 -6.92
CA SER A 166 5.16 5.39 -6.51
C SER A 166 4.35 6.66 -6.31
N LEU A 167 4.75 7.44 -5.30
CA LEU A 167 4.16 8.74 -5.03
C LEU A 167 4.68 9.75 -6.06
N ASP A 168 3.79 10.23 -6.92
CA ASP A 168 4.06 11.38 -7.78
C ASP A 168 3.92 12.68 -6.97
N ARG A 169 5.01 13.11 -6.35
CA ARG A 169 5.07 14.30 -5.47
C ARG A 169 4.63 15.58 -6.18
N SER A 170 4.80 15.65 -7.50
CA SER A 170 4.44 16.85 -8.28
C SER A 170 2.96 17.18 -8.22
N ARG A 171 2.09 16.20 -7.96
CA ARG A 171 0.62 16.37 -7.84
C ARG A 171 0.19 17.08 -6.56
N TYR A 172 1.05 17.08 -5.55
CA TYR A 172 0.78 17.57 -4.22
C TYR A 172 1.52 18.86 -3.90
N LEU A 173 2.48 19.24 -4.74
CA LEU A 173 3.06 20.56 -4.67
C LEU A 173 1.98 21.58 -5.05
N PRO A 174 1.92 22.73 -4.35
CA PRO A 174 1.12 23.83 -4.85
C PRO A 174 1.56 24.09 -6.29
N VAL A 175 0.61 24.08 -7.22
CA VAL A 175 0.85 24.60 -8.57
C VAL A 175 1.37 25.99 -8.31
N GLY A 176 2.67 26.20 -8.51
CA GLY A 176 3.28 27.48 -8.24
C GLY A 176 2.41 28.50 -8.94
N ASP A 177 1.88 29.46 -8.18
CA ASP A 177 1.35 30.69 -8.76
C ASP A 177 2.40 31.07 -9.79
N THR A 178 2.06 30.93 -11.07
CA THR A 178 2.85 31.49 -12.14
C THR A 178 2.93 32.95 -11.75
N ALA A 179 4.08 33.34 -11.20
CA ALA A 179 4.34 34.70 -10.81
C ALA A 179 3.89 35.56 -11.99
N PRO A 180 3.08 36.62 -11.77
CA PRO A 180 2.75 37.51 -12.85
C PRO A 180 4.08 37.93 -13.47
N GLU A 181 4.26 37.53 -14.72
CA GLU A 181 5.31 37.99 -15.61
C GLU A 181 5.41 39.49 -15.35
N SER A 182 6.49 39.85 -14.66
CA SER A 182 6.70 41.19 -14.16
C SER A 182 6.76 42.04 -15.40
N ALA A 183 5.72 42.86 -15.58
CA ALA A 183 5.71 43.94 -16.54
C ALA A 183 6.95 44.79 -16.29
N ASP A 184 7.92 44.71 -17.20
CA ASP A 184 9.08 45.58 -17.36
C ASP A 184 9.82 45.04 -18.61
N ILE A 185 9.99 45.71 -19.75
CA ILE A 185 9.90 47.12 -20.19
C ILE A 185 9.60 47.10 -21.69
#